data_AF-A0A1V5BP59-F1
#
_entry.id   AF-A0A1V5BP59-F1
#
_cell.length_a   1.000
_cell.length_b   1.000
_cell.length_c   1.000
_cell.angle_alpha   90.00
_cell.angle_beta   90.00
_cell.angle_gamma   90.00
#
_symmetry.space_group_name_H-M   'P 1'
#
loop_
_entity.id
_entity.type
_entity.pdbx_description
1 polymer ?
#
loop_
_entity_poly.entity_id
_entity_poly.type
_entity_poly.pdbx_seq_one_letter_code
_entity_poly.pdbx_strand_id
1 'polypeptide(L)'
;MKEQMGMMGAMNPMEMMQKMCGMGMDKMEHMEKGFNPMEMCIKMTESVTKAAEMGSYATPEVRALFEDWVGEVEKEILTFIEAKDEVKTKDIAEKLKINEGSVIFFISRLAQQGKIKIKGISIGDYKSDANKVAQPTE
;
A
#
# COMPACT_ATOMS: atom_id res chain seq x y z
N MET A 1 8.27 2.33 55.39
CA MET A 1 8.83 3.51 54.66
C MET A 1 10.20 3.94 55.20
N LYS A 2 11.18 3.02 55.33
CA LYS A 2 12.58 3.36 55.67
C LYS A 2 13.60 2.65 54.78
N GLU A 3 13.18 1.66 53.98
CA GLU A 3 14.05 0.95 53.03
C GLU A 3 14.09 1.58 51.63
N GLN A 4 13.18 2.50 51.29
CA GLN A 4 13.17 3.17 49.97
C GLN A 4 13.99 4.47 49.91
N MET A 5 14.75 4.80 50.95
CA MET A 5 15.64 5.99 50.97
C MET A 5 17.13 5.64 51.13
N GLY A 6 17.51 4.37 50.97
CA GLY A 6 18.92 3.93 51.07
C GLY A 6 19.65 3.76 49.73
N MET A 7 18.95 3.88 48.60
CA MET A 7 19.47 3.49 47.27
C MET A 7 19.68 4.68 46.32
N MET A 8 19.99 5.86 46.85
CA MET A 8 20.34 7.04 46.03
C MET A 8 21.68 7.68 46.40
N GLY A 9 22.43 7.07 47.33
CA GLY A 9 23.71 7.58 47.83
C GLY A 9 24.95 6.77 47.44
N ALA A 10 24.81 5.74 46.60
CA ALA A 10 25.89 4.79 46.30
C ALA A 10 26.04 4.51 44.80
N MET A 11 25.82 5.51 43.94
CA MET A 11 26.13 5.36 42.53
C MET A 11 27.50 5.95 42.27
N ASN A 12 28.48 5.10 41.93
CA ASN A 12 29.83 5.56 41.66
C ASN A 12 29.86 6.41 40.37
N PRO A 13 30.73 7.43 40.26
CA PRO A 13 30.80 8.29 39.07
C PRO A 13 30.96 7.52 37.75
N MET A 14 31.63 6.36 37.82
CA MET A 14 31.80 5.46 36.69
C MET A 14 30.50 4.78 36.25
N GLU A 15 29.63 4.39 37.18
CA GLU A 15 28.31 3.82 36.88
C GLU A 15 27.35 4.88 36.30
N MET A 16 27.46 6.12 36.77
CA MET A 16 26.66 7.23 36.24
C MET A 16 27.07 7.56 34.79
N MET A 17 28.38 7.53 34.50
CA MET A 17 28.92 7.69 33.15
C MET A 17 28.51 6.51 32.25
N GLN A 18 28.59 5.28 32.76
CA GLN A 18 28.16 4.08 32.03
C GLN A 18 26.66 4.09 31.72
N LYS A 19 25.82 4.56 32.65
CA LYS A 19 24.37 4.71 32.44
C LYS A 19 24.04 5.83 31.46
N MET A 20 24.77 6.95 31.47
CA MET A 20 24.63 8.00 30.45
C MET A 20 25.10 7.55 29.06
N CYS A 21 26.21 6.80 28.98
CA CYS A 21 26.67 6.20 27.72
C CYS A 21 25.66 5.16 27.19
N GLY A 22 25.13 4.29 28.05
CA GLY A 22 24.11 3.30 27.67
C GLY A 22 22.82 3.95 27.18
N MET A 23 22.32 4.97 27.89
CA MET A 23 21.12 5.70 27.49
C MET A 23 21.32 6.55 26.22
N GLY A 24 22.56 6.94 25.93
CA GLY A 24 22.97 7.57 24.67
C GLY A 24 23.01 6.60 23.49
N MET A 25 23.42 5.34 23.73
CA MET A 25 23.39 4.27 22.72
C MET A 25 21.96 3.78 22.45
N ASP A 26 21.12 3.57 23.47
CA ASP A 26 19.71 3.16 23.30
C ASP A 26 18.89 4.19 22.50
N LYS A 27 19.13 5.49 22.71
CA LYS A 27 18.48 6.56 21.93
C LYS A 27 18.98 6.63 20.50
N MET A 28 20.21 6.19 20.23
CA MET A 28 20.77 6.11 18.88
C MET A 28 20.25 4.86 18.15
N GLU A 29 20.11 3.74 18.86
CA GLU A 29 19.58 2.47 18.34
C GLU A 29 18.08 2.55 18.00
N HIS A 30 17.31 3.38 18.73
CA HIS A 30 15.92 3.68 18.38
C HIS A 30 15.75 4.70 17.23
N MET A 31 16.83 5.32 16.75
CA MET A 31 16.78 6.25 15.61
C MET A 31 17.06 5.57 14.26
N GLU A 32 17.44 4.29 14.26
CA GLU A 32 17.81 3.53 13.05
C GLU A 32 16.66 2.72 12.43
N LYS A 33 15.47 2.68 13.05
CA LYS A 33 14.31 1.97 12.49
C LYS A 33 13.13 2.91 12.26
N GLY A 34 13.05 3.48 11.06
CA GLY A 34 11.73 3.75 10.48
C GLY A 34 11.60 4.87 9.46
N PHE A 35 12.50 5.86 9.38
CA PHE A 35 12.32 6.96 8.44
C PHE A 35 13.63 7.67 8.10
N ASN A 36 14.06 7.55 6.85
CA ASN A 36 15.18 8.32 6.30
C ASN A 36 14.62 9.42 5.38
N PRO A 37 14.66 10.71 5.79
CA PRO A 37 14.15 11.81 4.98
C PRO A 37 14.80 11.90 3.60
N MET A 38 16.07 11.51 3.47
CA MET A 38 16.79 11.51 2.20
C MET A 38 16.24 10.44 1.25
N GLU A 39 15.97 9.23 1.75
CA GLU A 39 15.33 8.17 0.97
C GLU A 39 13.90 8.54 0.57
N MET A 40 13.15 9.23 1.43
CA MET A 40 11.83 9.75 1.07
C MET A 40 11.92 10.78 -0.07
N CYS A 41 12.84 11.74 0.03
CA CYS A 41 13.06 12.75 -1.00
C CYS A 41 13.48 12.12 -2.34
N ILE A 42 14.33 11.09 -2.30
CA ILE A 42 14.73 10.32 -3.49
C ILE A 42 13.50 9.65 -4.11
N LYS A 43 12.74 8.85 -3.34
CA LYS A 43 11.55 8.14 -3.84
C LYS A 43 10.47 9.09 -4.38
N MET A 44 10.29 10.25 -3.74
CA MET A 44 9.35 11.26 -4.20
C MET A 44 9.81 11.87 -5.52
N THR A 45 11.08 12.22 -5.63
CA THR A 45 11.67 12.78 -6.86
C THR A 45 11.59 11.77 -8.00
N GLU A 46 11.94 10.50 -7.75
CA GLU A 46 11.81 9.42 -8.73
C GLU A 46 10.37 9.25 -9.22
N SER A 47 9.39 9.31 -8.30
CA SER A 47 7.97 9.20 -8.65
C SER A 47 7.51 10.37 -9.53
N VAL A 48 7.95 11.60 -9.23
CA VAL A 48 7.65 12.80 -10.01
C VAL A 48 8.30 12.72 -11.39
N THR A 49 9.58 12.35 -11.47
CA THR A 49 10.31 12.19 -12.74
C THR A 49 9.64 11.14 -13.61
N LYS A 50 9.32 9.98 -13.05
CA LYS A 50 8.61 8.91 -13.78
C LYS A 50 7.24 9.37 -14.27
N ALA A 51 6.50 10.13 -13.47
CA ALA A 51 5.22 10.70 -13.89
C ALA A 51 5.39 11.72 -15.02
N ALA A 52 6.39 12.59 -14.94
CA ALA A 52 6.70 13.58 -15.97
C ALA A 52 7.15 12.92 -17.28
N GLU A 53 8.01 11.90 -17.21
CA GLU A 53 8.43 11.09 -18.36
C GLU A 53 7.23 10.42 -19.03
N MET A 54 6.40 9.70 -18.28
CA MET A 54 5.18 9.08 -18.82
C MET A 54 4.23 10.13 -19.44
N GLY A 55 4.10 11.30 -18.81
CA GLY A 55 3.31 12.41 -19.32
C GLY A 55 3.88 13.03 -20.61
N SER A 56 5.20 13.03 -20.77
CA SER A 56 5.89 13.58 -21.94
C SER A 56 5.62 12.80 -23.23
N TYR A 57 5.38 11.48 -23.11
CA TYR A 57 5.01 10.63 -24.25
C TYR A 57 3.50 10.70 -24.59
N ALA A 58 2.68 11.22 -23.69
CA ALA A 58 1.23 11.31 -23.85
C ALA A 58 0.83 12.62 -24.55
N THR A 59 1.25 12.79 -25.80
CA THR A 59 0.74 13.88 -26.66
C THR A 59 -0.78 13.78 -26.78
N PRO A 60 -1.50 14.87 -27.12
CA PRO A 60 -2.96 14.85 -27.24
C PRO A 60 -3.48 13.72 -28.14
N GLU A 61 -2.78 13.42 -29.24
CA GLU A 61 -3.12 12.38 -30.19
C GLU A 61 -2.96 10.97 -29.58
N VAL A 62 -1.84 10.72 -28.89
CA VAL A 62 -1.61 9.43 -28.21
C VAL A 62 -2.62 9.23 -27.08
N ARG A 63 -2.96 10.29 -26.35
CA ARG A 63 -3.99 10.26 -25.31
C ARG A 63 -5.37 9.95 -25.90
N ALA A 64 -5.71 10.51 -27.07
CA ALA A 64 -6.96 10.20 -27.75
C ALA A 64 -7.05 8.72 -28.15
N LEU A 65 -5.97 8.15 -28.70
CA LEU A 65 -5.91 6.71 -29.00
C LEU A 65 -6.12 5.83 -27.77
N PHE A 66 -5.58 6.25 -26.62
CA PHE A 66 -5.81 5.54 -25.35
C PHE A 66 -7.29 5.62 -24.92
N GLU A 67 -7.92 6.78 -25.02
CA GLU A 67 -9.35 6.93 -24.69
C GLU A 67 -10.25 6.13 -25.65
N ASP A 68 -9.93 6.10 -26.93
CA ASP A 68 -10.65 5.27 -27.91
C ASP A 68 -10.53 3.78 -27.56
N TRP A 69 -9.32 3.33 -27.24
CA TRP A 69 -9.08 1.95 -26.79
C TRP A 69 -9.82 1.64 -25.49
N VAL A 70 -9.82 2.54 -24.51
CA VAL A 70 -10.61 2.43 -23.27
C VAL A 70 -12.09 2.27 -23.61
N GLY A 71 -12.60 3.06 -24.56
CA GLY A 71 -13.98 2.97 -25.03
C GLY A 71 -14.33 1.61 -25.65
N GLU A 72 -13.44 1.04 -26.46
CA GLU A 72 -13.63 -0.29 -27.05
C GLU A 72 -13.62 -1.40 -25.97
N VAL A 73 -12.72 -1.31 -25.00
CA VAL A 73 -12.69 -2.24 -23.85
C VAL A 73 -13.98 -2.15 -23.05
N GLU A 74 -14.47 -0.94 -22.76
CA GLU A 74 -15.74 -0.74 -22.07
C GLU A 74 -16.91 -1.37 -22.85
N LYS A 75 -16.97 -1.20 -24.17
CA LYS A 75 -18.01 -1.81 -25.03
C LYS A 75 -17.96 -3.32 -25.00
N GLU A 76 -16.78 -3.91 -25.08
CA GLU A 76 -16.62 -5.37 -25.05
C GLU A 76 -17.05 -5.95 -23.70
N ILE A 77 -16.70 -5.27 -22.58
CA ILE A 77 -17.15 -5.65 -21.24
C ILE A 77 -18.68 -5.60 -21.16
N LEU A 78 -19.31 -4.51 -21.60
CA LEU A 78 -20.78 -4.37 -21.60
C LEU A 78 -21.45 -5.48 -22.42
N THR A 79 -20.93 -5.76 -23.62
CA THR A 79 -21.43 -6.83 -24.49
C THR A 79 -21.31 -8.21 -23.80
N PHE A 80 -20.22 -8.43 -23.07
CA PHE A 80 -20.00 -9.70 -22.37
C PHE A 80 -20.92 -9.90 -21.17
N ILE A 81 -21.24 -8.83 -20.43
CA ILE A 81 -22.14 -8.92 -19.28
C ILE A 81 -23.62 -8.95 -19.69
N GLU A 82 -24.01 -8.33 -20.80
CA GLU A 82 -25.40 -8.40 -21.28
C GLU A 82 -25.81 -9.84 -21.64
N ALA A 83 -24.84 -10.66 -22.05
CA ALA A 83 -25.07 -12.06 -22.41
C ALA A 83 -25.25 -13.00 -21.19
N LYS A 84 -25.06 -12.54 -19.95
CA LYS A 84 -24.97 -13.38 -18.75
C LYS A 84 -25.58 -12.70 -17.51
N ASP A 85 -26.39 -13.43 -16.74
CA ASP A 85 -26.99 -12.88 -15.51
C ASP A 85 -25.97 -12.55 -14.39
N GLU A 86 -24.88 -13.31 -14.31
CA GLU A 86 -23.80 -13.12 -13.34
C GLU A 86 -22.45 -13.38 -14.02
N VAL A 87 -21.49 -12.48 -13.79
CA VAL A 87 -20.17 -12.53 -14.42
C VAL A 87 -19.08 -12.25 -13.39
N LYS A 88 -18.04 -13.09 -13.37
CA LYS A 88 -16.88 -12.89 -12.51
C LYS A 88 -15.82 -12.04 -13.22
N THR A 89 -15.07 -11.25 -12.45
CA THR A 89 -13.93 -10.44 -12.91
C THR A 89 -12.91 -11.27 -13.69
N LYS A 90 -12.64 -12.49 -13.22
CA LYS A 90 -11.72 -13.42 -13.86
C LYS A 90 -12.16 -13.82 -15.28
N ASP A 91 -13.46 -14.03 -15.51
CA ASP A 91 -13.97 -14.41 -16.84
C ASP A 91 -13.77 -13.28 -17.86
N ILE A 92 -13.95 -12.03 -17.41
CA ILE A 92 -13.72 -10.82 -18.21
C ILE A 92 -12.23 -10.68 -18.51
N ALA A 93 -11.36 -10.88 -17.51
CA ALA A 93 -9.91 -10.81 -17.68
C ALA A 93 -9.41 -11.83 -18.71
N GLU A 94 -9.90 -13.07 -18.65
CA GLU A 94 -9.54 -14.14 -19.58
C GLU A 94 -10.05 -13.88 -21.00
N LYS A 95 -11.24 -13.27 -21.13
CA LYS A 95 -11.85 -12.91 -22.41
C LYS A 95 -11.09 -11.76 -23.09
N LEU A 96 -10.83 -10.68 -22.37
CA LEU A 96 -10.17 -9.48 -22.91
C LEU A 96 -8.63 -9.56 -22.87
N LYS A 97 -8.06 -10.64 -22.32
CA LYS A 97 -6.61 -10.85 -22.18
C LYS A 97 -5.89 -9.70 -21.45
N ILE A 98 -6.55 -9.17 -20.42
CA ILE A 98 -6.01 -8.13 -19.54
C ILE A 98 -5.90 -8.64 -18.10
N ASN A 99 -5.16 -7.91 -17.27
CA ASN A 99 -5.04 -8.24 -15.85
C ASN A 99 -6.38 -8.03 -15.11
N GLU A 100 -6.66 -8.86 -14.11
CA GLU A 100 -7.89 -8.76 -13.31
C GLU A 100 -8.00 -7.43 -12.56
N GLY A 101 -6.90 -6.84 -12.10
CA GLY A 101 -6.87 -5.50 -11.52
C GLY A 101 -7.33 -4.42 -12.51
N SER A 102 -6.97 -4.56 -13.80
CA SER A 102 -7.46 -3.67 -14.86
C SER A 102 -8.96 -3.85 -15.08
N VAL A 103 -9.48 -5.09 -15.02
CA VAL A 103 -10.92 -5.35 -15.08
C VAL A 103 -11.66 -4.66 -13.94
N ILE A 104 -11.15 -4.76 -12.71
CA ILE A 104 -11.74 -4.10 -11.55
C ILE A 104 -11.79 -2.58 -11.76
N PHE A 105 -10.75 -1.98 -12.34
CA PHE A 105 -10.75 -0.57 -12.72
C PHE A 105 -11.88 -0.24 -13.70
N PHE A 106 -12.03 -1.00 -14.79
CA PHE A 106 -13.08 -0.75 -15.79
C PHE A 106 -14.49 -0.97 -15.21
N ILE A 107 -14.72 -2.01 -14.43
CA ILE A 107 -15.99 -2.26 -13.74
C ILE A 107 -16.33 -1.10 -12.80
N SER A 108 -15.36 -0.64 -12.02
CA SER A 108 -15.55 0.50 -11.10
C SER A 108 -15.92 1.76 -11.87
N ARG A 109 -15.23 2.04 -12.99
CA ARG A 109 -15.51 3.18 -13.88
C ARG A 109 -16.92 3.07 -14.49
N LEU A 110 -17.29 1.91 -15.04
CA LEU A 110 -18.63 1.68 -15.62
C LEU A 110 -19.74 1.81 -14.57
N ALA A 111 -19.50 1.35 -13.34
CA ALA A 111 -20.46 1.47 -12.25
C ALA A 111 -20.65 2.94 -11.81
N GLN A 112 -19.56 3.71 -11.73
CA GLN A 112 -19.62 5.16 -11.44
C GLN A 112 -20.36 5.94 -12.54
N GLN A 113 -20.23 5.51 -13.80
CA GLN A 113 -21.00 6.06 -14.93
C GLN A 113 -22.47 5.60 -14.93
N GLY A 114 -22.89 4.72 -14.02
CA GLY A 114 -24.25 4.19 -13.94
C GLY A 114 -24.60 3.17 -15.04
N LYS A 115 -23.62 2.73 -15.83
CA LYS A 115 -23.84 1.75 -16.91
C LYS A 115 -24.05 0.33 -16.39
N ILE A 116 -23.52 0.02 -15.20
CA ILE A 116 -23.65 -1.30 -14.57
C ILE A 116 -23.97 -1.16 -13.07
N LYS A 117 -24.52 -2.22 -12.47
CA LYS A 117 -24.74 -2.31 -11.02
C LYS A 117 -24.01 -3.51 -10.45
N ILE A 118 -23.20 -3.29 -9.42
CA ILE A 118 -22.49 -4.35 -8.70
C ILE A 118 -23.46 -4.93 -7.66
N LYS A 119 -23.84 -6.19 -7.82
CA LYS A 119 -24.80 -6.87 -6.92
C LYS A 119 -24.16 -7.65 -5.77
N GLY A 120 -22.87 -7.97 -5.86
CA GLY A 120 -22.20 -8.80 -4.86
C GLY A 120 -20.72 -8.50 -4.74
N ILE A 121 -20.24 -8.52 -3.49
CA ILE A 121 -18.82 -8.53 -3.11
C ILE A 121 -18.71 -9.62 -2.04
N SER A 122 -17.82 -10.58 -2.24
CA SER A 122 -17.55 -11.65 -1.29
C SER A 122 -16.16 -11.50 -0.70
N ILE A 123 -15.97 -12.00 0.52
CA ILE A 123 -14.64 -12.10 1.14
C ILE A 123 -13.85 -13.14 0.35
N GLY A 124 -12.70 -12.73 -0.20
CA GLY A 124 -11.75 -13.65 -0.84
C GLY A 124 -10.88 -14.40 0.18
N ASP A 125 -9.95 -15.21 -0.30
CA ASP A 125 -9.01 -15.98 0.53
C ASP A 125 -7.91 -15.10 1.15
N TYR A 126 -8.30 -14.10 1.95
CA TYR A 126 -7.34 -13.29 2.70
C TYR A 126 -6.85 -14.07 3.93
N LYS A 127 -5.66 -14.68 3.81
CA LYS A 127 -4.94 -15.20 4.98
C LYS A 127 -4.39 -14.01 5.78
N SER A 128 -5.13 -13.64 6.81
CA SER A 128 -4.63 -12.75 7.86
C SER A 128 -3.53 -13.48 8.64
N ASP A 129 -2.27 -13.28 8.27
CA ASP A 129 -1.10 -13.65 9.10
C ASP A 129 -0.98 -12.73 10.32
N ALA A 130 -2.05 -12.63 11.11
CA ALA A 130 -2.10 -11.85 12.34
C ALA A 130 -2.39 -12.78 13.52
N ASN A 131 -1.44 -13.66 13.86
CA ASN A 131 -1.20 -14.01 15.26
C ASN A 131 0.19 -14.63 15.49
N LYS A 132 1.20 -13.79 15.74
CA LYS A 132 2.40 -14.15 16.51
C LYS A 132 2.78 -13.00 17.44
N VAL A 133 1.89 -12.62 18.36
CA VAL A 133 2.28 -11.89 19.57
C VAL A 133 1.50 -12.45 20.77
N ALA A 134 2.06 -13.53 21.34
CA ALA A 134 1.95 -13.94 22.75
C ALA A 134 2.97 -15.09 22.86
N GLN A 135 3.97 -15.08 23.74
CA GLN A 135 3.84 -14.97 25.19
C GLN A 135 5.08 -14.29 25.81
N PRO A 136 4.94 -13.60 26.96
CA PRO A 136 6.04 -13.31 27.85
C PRO A 136 6.38 -14.57 28.65
N THR A 137 7.62 -15.05 28.56
CA THR A 137 8.18 -16.02 29.52
C THR A 137 8.50 -15.32 30.83
N GLU A 138 7.94 -15.86 31.91
CA GLU A 138 8.29 -15.59 33.33
C GLU A 138 9.79 -15.76 33.62
#